data_AF-A0A444R2T1-F1
#
_entry.id   AF-A0A444R2T1-F1
#
_cell.length_a   1.000
_cell.length_b   1.000
_cell.length_c   1.000
_cell.angle_alpha   90.00
_cell.angle_beta   90.00
_cell.angle_gamma   90.00
#
_symmetry.space_group_name_H-M   'P 1'
#
loop_
_entity.id
_entity.type
_entity.pdbx_description
1 polymer ?
#
loop_
_entity_poly.entity_id
_entity_poly.type
_entity_poly.pdbx_seq_one_letter_code
_entity_poly.pdbx_strand_id
1 'polypeptide(L)' 'GALAATPGVEAQLLSHTRASLRVGLTAAQLRQLAQVLREHGDNDAATRADEALQKALENK' A
#
# COMPACT_ATOMS: atom_id res chain seq x y z
N GLY A 1 3.25 8.65 -11.83
CA GLY A 1 3.68 10.06 -11.68
C GLY A 1 4.96 10.17 -10.85
N ALA A 2 5.67 11.31 -10.85
CA ALA A 2 7.03 11.50 -10.28
C ALA A 2 7.23 11.10 -8.78
N LEU A 3 6.17 10.73 -8.07
CA LEU A 3 6.22 10.09 -6.73
C LEU A 3 6.38 8.56 -6.80
N ALA A 4 6.37 7.94 -7.98
CA ALA A 4 6.39 6.50 -8.16
C ALA A 4 7.82 5.89 -8.13
N ALA A 5 8.87 6.69 -8.06
CA ALA A 5 10.24 6.23 -8.28
C ALA A 5 11.27 6.72 -7.24
N THR A 6 10.86 7.00 -6.00
CA THR A 6 11.82 7.31 -4.91
C THR A 6 12.05 6.07 -4.05
N PRO A 7 13.21 5.39 -4.15
CA PRO A 7 13.66 4.44 -3.12
C PRO A 7 13.66 5.13 -1.75
N GLY A 8 13.16 4.45 -0.71
CA GLY A 8 13.20 4.94 0.68
C GLY A 8 11.85 5.40 1.26
N VAL A 9 10.77 5.38 0.49
CA VAL A 9 9.42 5.70 0.99
C VAL A 9 8.65 4.49 1.52
N GLU A 10 9.23 3.29 1.47
CA GLU A 10 8.58 2.03 1.87
C GLU A 10 8.19 2.04 3.36
N ALA A 11 9.05 2.61 4.22
CA ALA A 11 8.76 2.75 5.64
C ALA A 11 7.57 3.70 5.90
N GLN A 12 7.47 4.78 5.13
CA GLN A 12 6.35 5.72 5.21
C GLN A 12 5.05 5.08 4.72
N LEU A 13 5.11 4.36 3.59
CA LEU A 13 3.96 3.62 3.06
C LEU A 13 3.47 2.57 4.07
N LEU A 14 4.37 1.79 4.66
CA LEU A 14 4.04 0.82 5.71
C LEU A 14 3.40 1.48 6.93
N SER A 15 3.95 2.62 7.39
CA SER A 15 3.37 3.40 8.50
C SER A 15 1.95 3.87 8.17
N HIS A 16 1.73 4.38 6.95
CA HIS A 16 0.42 4.83 6.48
C HIS A 16 -0.57 3.66 6.39
N THR A 17 -0.17 2.52 5.83
CA THR A 17 -1.00 1.31 5.75
C THR A 17 -1.44 0.83 7.14
N ARG A 18 -0.53 0.83 8.12
CA ARG A 18 -0.85 0.51 9.52
C ARG A 18 -1.81 1.52 10.14
N ALA A 19 -1.62 2.81 9.87
CA ALA A 19 -2.52 3.86 10.33
C ALA A 19 -3.91 3.70 9.74
N SER A 20 -4.03 3.42 8.44
CA SER A 20 -5.30 3.14 7.74
C SER A 20 -6.06 1.98 8.38
N LEU A 21 -5.37 0.88 8.69
CA LEU A 21 -5.97 -0.26 9.42
C LEU A 21 -6.47 0.14 10.81
N ARG A 22 -5.72 0.99 11.52
CA ARG A 22 -6.08 1.46 12.88
C ARG A 22 -7.30 2.37 12.88
N VAL A 23 -7.50 3.15 11.83
CA VAL A 23 -8.65 4.07 11.69
C VAL A 23 -9.86 3.42 11.01
N GLY A 24 -9.81 2.11 10.74
CA GLY A 24 -10.98 1.32 10.36
C GLY A 24 -11.04 0.87 8.90
N LEU A 25 -10.03 1.15 8.07
CA LEU A 25 -9.95 0.49 6.76
C LEU A 25 -9.64 -0.99 6.96
N THR A 26 -10.28 -1.84 6.16
CA THR A 26 -10.04 -3.28 6.16
C THR A 26 -8.90 -3.64 5.22
N ALA A 27 -8.28 -4.81 5.45
CA ALA A 27 -7.30 -5.37 4.52
C ALA A 27 -7.90 -5.58 3.11
N ALA A 28 -9.18 -5.93 3.00
CA ALA A 28 -9.85 -6.09 1.72
C ALA A 28 -9.96 -4.76 0.96
N GLN A 29 -10.32 -3.67 1.63
CA GLN A 29 -10.37 -2.33 1.03
C GLN A 29 -8.97 -1.87 0.57
N LEU A 30 -7.92 -2.18 1.33
CA LEU A 30 -6.54 -1.84 0.95
C LEU A 30 -6.04 -2.69 -0.23
N ARG A 31 -6.46 -3.96 -0.35
CA ARG A 31 -6.20 -4.77 -1.55
C ARG A 31 -6.92 -4.23 -2.78
N GLN A 32 -8.17 -3.78 -2.61
CA GLN A 32 -8.92 -3.14 -3.70
C GLN A 32 -8.21 -1.87 -4.19
N LEU A 33 -7.64 -1.07 -3.29
CA LEU A 33 -6.84 0.10 -3.68
C LEU A 33 -5.66 -0.31 -4.58
N ALA A 34 -4.92 -1.36 -4.23
CA ALA A 34 -3.82 -1.87 -5.06
C ALA A 34 -4.31 -2.40 -6.43
N GLN A 35 -5.50 -3.01 -6.47
CA GLN A 35 -6.11 -3.42 -7.74
C GLN A 35 -6.45 -2.22 -8.62
N VAL A 36 -7.09 -1.19 -8.07
CA VAL A 36 -7.41 0.05 -8.80
C VAL A 36 -6.14 0.70 -9.36
N LEU A 37 -5.05 0.74 -8.59
CA LEU A 37 -3.75 1.23 -9.08
C LEU A 37 -3.24 0.43 -10.29
N ARG A 38 -3.39 -0.91 -10.31
CA ARG A 38 -3.04 -1.73 -11.49
C ARG A 38 -3.92 -1.43 -12.70
N GLU A 39 -5.22 -1.29 -12.48
CA GLU A 39 -6.18 -0.96 -13.54
C GLU A 39 -5.88 0.39 -14.19
N HIS A 40 -5.34 1.35 -13.42
CA HIS A 40 -4.86 2.64 -13.93
C HIS A 40 -3.45 2.62 -14.53
N GLY A 41 -2.77 1.47 -14.54
CA GLY A 41 -1.41 1.31 -15.10
C GLY A 41 -0.27 1.63 -14.13
N ASP A 42 -0.57 1.99 -12.88
CA ASP A 42 0.41 2.27 -11.83
C ASP A 42 0.88 0.98 -11.12
N ASN A 43 1.42 0.03 -11.90
CA ASN A 43 1.82 -1.29 -11.42
C ASN A 43 2.84 -1.24 -10.27
N ASP A 44 3.82 -0.33 -10.31
CA ASP A 44 4.82 -0.18 -9.24
C ASP A 44 4.20 0.31 -7.93
N ALA A 45 3.22 1.23 -8.01
CA ALA A 45 2.51 1.72 -6.85
C ALA A 45 1.63 0.62 -6.23
N ALA A 46 0.94 -0.15 -7.09
CA ALA A 46 0.15 -1.28 -6.65
C ALA A 46 0.97 -2.35 -5.94
N THR A 47 2.11 -2.75 -6.51
CA THR A 47 3.01 -3.74 -5.91
C THR A 47 3.48 -3.31 -4.54
N ARG A 48 3.92 -2.05 -4.38
CA ARG A 48 4.34 -1.54 -3.07
C ARG A 48 3.19 -1.45 -2.06
N ALA A 49 1.98 -1.10 -2.52
CA ALA A 49 0.80 -1.07 -1.65
C ALA A 49 0.46 -2.48 -1.13
N ASP A 50 0.52 -3.50 -1.98
CA ASP A 50 0.35 -4.90 -1.58
C ASP A 50 1.43 -5.35 -0.61
N GLU A 51 2.71 -5.09 -0.90
CA GLU A 51 3.83 -5.45 -0.02
C GLU A 51 3.72 -4.79 1.36
N ALA A 52 3.36 -3.50 1.40
CA ALA A 52 3.16 -2.76 2.64
C ALA A 52 1.99 -3.34 3.45
N LEU A 53 0.90 -3.73 2.78
CA LEU A 53 -0.23 -4.40 3.42
C LEU A 53 0.17 -5.76 3.98
N GLN A 54 0.91 -6.56 3.21
CA GLN A 54 1.38 -7.87 3.65
C GLN A 54 2.26 -7.76 4.90
N LYS A 55 3.25 -6.87 4.90
CA LYS A 55 4.10 -6.58 6.07
C LYS A 55 3.33 -6.05 7.28
N ALA A 56 2.25 -5.28 7.05
CA ALA A 56 1.40 -4.78 8.12
C ALA A 56 0.56 -5.90 8.77
N LEU A 57 0.19 -6.93 8.02
CA LEU A 57 -0.58 -8.08 8.49
C LEU A 57 0.29 -9.15 9.16
N GLU A 58 1.55 -9.30 8.73
CA GLU A 58 2.53 -10.22 9.34
C GLU A 58 2.95 -9.81 10.76
N ASN A 59 2.87 -8.51 11.09
CA ASN A 59 3.26 -7.96 12.39
C ASN A 59 2.04 -7.67 13.31
N LYS A 60 0.96 -8.43 13.16
CA LYS A 60 -0.27 -8.27 13.94
C LYS A 60 -0.42 -9.38 14.97
#